data_AF-A0A344LGH0-F1
#
_entry.id   AF-A0A344LGH0-F1
#
_cell.length_a   1.000
_cell.length_b   1.000
_cell.length_c   1.000
_cell.angle_alpha   90.00
_cell.angle_beta   90.00
_cell.angle_gamma   90.00
#
_symmetry.space_group_name_H-M   'P 1'
#
loop_
_entity.id
_entity.type
_entity.pdbx_description
1 polymer ?
#
loop_
_entity_poly.entity_id
_entity_poly.type
_entity_poly.pdbx_seq_one_letter_code
_entity_poly.pdbx_strand_id
1 'polypeptide(L)'
;MISRKTFLKSMAGAAVLTGLSGGTAAATPRPGRLRGGVCYDTGVLHAAGDPLSRVRWSRGQLEREIGMVAELRCPSITALGSDIGRLTETTAVALRRGVEVYVQPRLYDHPQEEILEHLVESARQAERLRRGDNVKFVTGCEHFLFTPGIVPGENFMDRIRNIGELPETEWPNVIERFRQFMARAVEVTRREFGGRITYGAADGADAVWNDWSLFDIVGVDYYAYFESTGEYLSDLDKYRQWHKPIMILEFGCCTFTGAAKAGGMGWDIVDYPDDPEKPATVKPGFVRDEREQAEHIARMLDVFGQAKVQGAHLYSFVSPDSPHHPENRDYDFDMASYSLLKTLRARHHDDASPYRTEPKQSFHAVRRHNR
;
A
#
# COMPACT_ATOMS: atom_id res chain seq x y z
N MET A 1 16.12 -7.90 14.66
CA MET A 1 15.57 -8.74 13.57
C MET A 1 14.32 -9.43 14.09
N ILE A 2 13.15 -8.81 13.93
CA ILE A 2 11.89 -9.34 14.47
C ILE A 2 11.40 -10.43 13.50
N SER A 3 11.34 -11.68 13.97
CA SER A 3 10.80 -12.79 13.20
C SER A 3 9.28 -12.67 13.10
N ARG A 4 8.68 -13.07 11.96
CA ARG A 4 7.23 -13.25 11.80
C ARG A 4 6.60 -14.08 12.93
N LYS A 5 7.38 -14.98 13.57
CA LYS A 5 6.96 -15.72 14.78
C LYS A 5 6.82 -14.84 16.03
N THR A 6 7.60 -13.77 16.16
CA THR A 6 7.51 -12.82 17.27
C THR A 6 6.28 -11.93 17.11
N PHE A 7 6.01 -11.45 15.88
CA PHE A 7 4.82 -10.66 15.54
C PHE A 7 3.50 -11.47 15.64
N LEU A 8 3.49 -12.73 15.19
CA LEU A 8 2.32 -13.60 15.31
C LEU A 8 2.06 -14.09 16.75
N LYS A 9 3.09 -14.17 17.60
CA LYS A 9 2.94 -14.59 19.00
C LYS A 9 2.25 -13.51 19.85
N SER A 10 2.50 -12.23 19.60
CA SER A 10 1.82 -11.11 20.29
C SER A 10 0.33 -10.99 19.95
N MET A 11 -0.11 -11.54 18.81
CA MET A 11 -1.51 -11.48 18.35
C MET A 11 -2.43 -12.58 18.93
N ALA A 12 -1.86 -13.62 19.56
CA ALA A 12 -2.64 -14.73 20.10
C ALA A 12 -3.52 -14.35 21.32
N GLY A 13 -3.30 -13.17 21.92
CA GLY A 13 -3.99 -12.70 23.12
C GLY A 13 -5.32 -11.94 22.91
N ALA A 14 -5.74 -11.68 21.67
CA ALA A 14 -6.81 -10.69 21.39
C ALA A 14 -8.12 -11.25 20.78
N ALA A 15 -8.41 -12.55 20.96
CA ALA A 15 -9.61 -13.16 20.37
C ALA A 15 -10.77 -13.30 21.38
N VAL A 16 -11.60 -12.27 21.55
CA VAL A 16 -12.90 -12.38 22.25
C VAL A 16 -13.97 -11.43 21.67
N LEU A 17 -15.12 -12.03 21.30
CA LEU A 17 -16.51 -11.54 21.14
C LEU A 17 -17.09 -11.05 19.77
N THR A 18 -17.89 -11.97 19.23
CA THR A 18 -19.13 -12.00 18.41
C THR A 18 -20.04 -10.78 18.19
N GLY A 19 -20.73 -10.76 17.03
CA GLY A 19 -22.09 -10.20 16.87
C GLY A 19 -22.64 -10.18 15.43
N LEU A 20 -23.79 -10.81 15.18
CA LEU A 20 -24.50 -10.95 13.89
C LEU A 20 -25.23 -9.67 13.45
N SER A 21 -25.21 -9.34 12.15
CA SER A 21 -26.36 -8.71 11.49
C SER A 21 -26.32 -8.92 9.97
N GLY A 22 -27.48 -9.26 9.40
CA GLY A 22 -27.66 -9.52 7.98
C GLY A 22 -27.92 -8.24 7.19
N GLY A 23 -27.28 -8.11 6.04
CA GLY A 23 -27.49 -7.05 5.07
C GLY A 23 -27.42 -7.62 3.66
N THR A 24 -28.36 -7.20 2.82
CA THR A 24 -28.67 -7.75 1.50
C THR A 24 -27.54 -7.54 0.48
N ALA A 25 -27.05 -8.64 -0.09
CA ALA A 25 -26.09 -8.64 -1.17
C ALA A 25 -26.70 -8.05 -2.47
N ALA A 26 -26.10 -6.97 -2.96
CA ALA A 26 -26.35 -6.50 -4.32
C ALA A 26 -25.76 -7.51 -5.33
N ALA A 27 -26.48 -7.74 -6.42
CA ALA A 27 -26.16 -8.75 -7.42
C ALA A 27 -24.76 -8.56 -8.03
N THR A 28 -23.90 -9.56 -7.86
CA THR A 28 -22.57 -9.61 -8.46
C THR A 28 -22.64 -10.12 -9.91
N PRO A 29 -22.07 -9.40 -10.89
CA PRO A 29 -21.86 -9.95 -12.23
C PRO A 29 -20.98 -11.21 -12.14
N ARG A 30 -21.23 -12.18 -13.03
CA ARG A 30 -20.38 -13.39 -13.18
C ARG A 30 -18.89 -12.99 -13.27
N PRO A 31 -17.99 -13.58 -12.47
CA PRO A 31 -16.62 -13.11 -12.43
C PRO A 31 -15.90 -13.54 -13.70
N GLY A 32 -15.55 -12.56 -14.54
CA GLY A 32 -14.37 -12.69 -15.38
C GLY A 32 -13.12 -12.85 -14.51
N ARG A 33 -12.02 -13.30 -15.11
CA ARG A 33 -10.70 -13.34 -14.45
C ARG A 33 -10.39 -11.98 -13.80
N LEU A 34 -9.97 -11.98 -12.53
CA LEU A 34 -9.53 -10.78 -11.83
C LEU A 34 -8.39 -10.10 -12.61
N ARG A 35 -8.57 -8.84 -13.00
CA ARG A 35 -7.48 -8.01 -13.52
C ARG A 35 -6.84 -7.24 -12.37
N GLY A 36 -5.51 -7.20 -12.34
CA GLY A 36 -4.74 -6.45 -11.35
C GLY A 36 -4.71 -4.96 -11.67
N GLY A 37 -4.87 -4.13 -10.63
CA GLY A 37 -4.52 -2.72 -10.65
C GLY A 37 -3.15 -2.47 -10.02
N VAL A 38 -2.83 -1.20 -9.79
CA VAL A 38 -1.52 -0.79 -9.23
C VAL A 38 -1.69 0.35 -8.24
N CYS A 39 -0.78 0.44 -7.28
CA CYS A 39 -0.59 1.65 -6.48
C CYS A 39 0.25 2.64 -7.29
N TYR A 40 -0.19 3.89 -7.32
CA TYR A 40 0.50 4.98 -8.00
C TYR A 40 0.90 6.02 -6.96
N ASP A 41 2.20 6.11 -6.71
CA ASP A 41 2.77 7.07 -5.77
C ASP A 41 2.80 8.49 -6.38
N THR A 42 2.10 9.39 -5.71
CA THR A 42 2.05 10.82 -6.03
C THR A 42 3.09 11.65 -5.27
N GLY A 43 3.77 11.04 -4.30
CA GLY A 43 4.70 11.63 -3.36
C GLY A 43 4.18 11.49 -1.93
N VAL A 44 4.85 10.64 -1.13
CA VAL A 44 4.61 10.47 0.31
C VAL A 44 5.67 11.21 1.09
N LEU A 45 5.25 11.96 2.10
CA LEU A 45 6.10 12.53 3.13
C LEU A 45 6.31 11.46 4.22
N HIS A 46 7.49 10.84 4.24
CA HIS A 46 7.78 9.73 5.17
C HIS A 46 8.08 10.22 6.60
N ALA A 47 8.68 11.40 6.75
CA ALA A 47 8.84 12.08 8.03
C ALA A 47 8.69 13.59 7.86
N ALA A 48 8.34 14.28 8.95
CA ALA A 48 8.23 15.74 8.94
C ALA A 48 9.57 16.39 8.58
N GLY A 49 9.57 17.23 7.54
CA GLY A 49 10.77 17.91 7.03
C GLY A 49 11.50 17.20 5.89
N ASP A 50 11.15 15.93 5.60
CA ASP A 50 11.73 15.20 4.47
C ASP A 50 11.18 15.71 3.12
N PRO A 51 11.93 15.52 2.02
CA PRO A 51 11.33 15.63 0.69
C PRO A 51 10.27 14.53 0.51
N LEU A 52 9.27 14.80 -0.34
CA LEU A 52 8.35 13.76 -0.81
C LEU A 52 9.15 12.66 -1.53
N SER A 53 8.73 11.39 -1.37
CA SER A 53 9.24 10.22 -2.14
C SER A 53 9.30 10.49 -3.65
N ARG A 54 8.46 11.41 -4.12
CA ARG A 54 8.44 11.91 -5.47
C ARG A 54 8.81 13.39 -5.53
N VAL A 55 10.10 13.69 -5.50
CA VAL A 55 10.63 15.07 -5.58
C VAL A 55 10.18 15.76 -6.88
N ARG A 56 10.34 15.08 -8.02
CA ARG A 56 9.89 15.61 -9.31
C ARG A 56 8.43 15.26 -9.58
N TRP A 57 7.65 16.29 -9.87
CA TRP A 57 6.28 16.15 -10.36
C TRP A 57 6.07 16.98 -11.61
N SER A 58 5.49 16.37 -12.64
CA SER A 58 5.03 17.11 -13.81
C SER A 58 3.82 16.43 -14.42
N ARG A 59 2.85 17.24 -14.85
CA ARG A 59 1.64 16.75 -15.50
C ARG A 59 1.93 15.87 -16.71
N GLY A 60 2.92 16.25 -17.53
CA GLY A 60 3.31 15.46 -18.70
C GLY A 60 3.85 14.07 -18.33
N GLN A 61 4.55 13.93 -17.21
CA GLN A 61 4.99 12.61 -16.72
C GLN A 61 3.83 11.80 -16.17
N LEU A 62 2.97 12.41 -15.35
CA LEU A 62 1.74 11.79 -14.84
C LEU A 62 0.87 11.25 -15.98
N GLU A 63 0.60 12.05 -17.00
CA GLU A 63 -0.25 11.63 -18.13
C GLU A 63 0.35 10.47 -18.94
N ARG A 64 1.68 10.41 -19.06
CA ARG A 64 2.38 9.27 -19.70
C ARG A 64 2.29 8.00 -18.85
N GLU A 65 2.60 8.10 -17.56
CA GLU A 65 2.61 6.96 -16.66
C GLU A 65 1.20 6.38 -16.46
N ILE A 66 0.17 7.21 -16.27
CA ILE A 66 -1.23 6.74 -16.24
C ILE A 66 -1.69 6.19 -17.61
N GLY A 67 -1.14 6.71 -18.71
CA GLY A 67 -1.33 6.12 -20.04
C GLY A 67 -0.85 4.67 -20.10
N MET A 68 0.35 4.39 -19.57
CA MET A 68 0.89 3.03 -19.47
C MET A 68 0.05 2.13 -18.55
N VAL A 69 -0.47 2.66 -17.44
CA VAL A 69 -1.42 1.92 -16.57
C VAL A 69 -2.68 1.50 -17.36
N ALA A 70 -3.23 2.38 -18.17
CA ALA A 70 -4.37 2.05 -19.02
C ALA A 70 -4.00 1.01 -20.11
N GLU A 71 -2.79 1.09 -20.69
CA GLU A 71 -2.28 0.08 -21.63
C GLU A 71 -2.07 -1.30 -21.00
N LEU A 72 -1.76 -1.35 -19.70
CA LEU A 72 -1.76 -2.58 -18.89
C LEU A 72 -3.17 -3.12 -18.62
N ARG A 73 -4.22 -2.41 -19.07
CA ARG A 73 -5.64 -2.75 -18.83
C ARG A 73 -5.98 -2.86 -17.34
N CYS A 74 -5.27 -2.12 -16.50
CA CYS A 74 -5.58 -2.03 -15.08
C CYS A 74 -6.99 -1.43 -14.93
N PRO A 75 -7.90 -2.08 -14.19
CA PRO A 75 -9.25 -1.56 -13.98
C PRO A 75 -9.27 -0.35 -13.04
N SER A 76 -8.30 -0.29 -12.13
CA SER A 76 -8.25 0.68 -11.05
C SER A 76 -6.81 0.94 -10.59
N ILE A 77 -6.62 2.04 -9.87
CA ILE A 77 -5.40 2.35 -9.11
C ILE A 77 -5.70 2.73 -7.67
N THR A 78 -4.75 2.51 -6.75
CA THR A 78 -4.67 3.31 -5.51
C THR A 78 -3.77 4.50 -5.79
N ALA A 79 -4.32 5.72 -5.82
CA ALA A 79 -3.51 6.93 -5.85
C ALA A 79 -3.16 7.30 -4.41
N LEU A 80 -1.87 7.23 -4.05
CA LEU A 80 -1.39 7.45 -2.69
C LEU A 80 -0.40 8.61 -2.61
N GLY A 81 -0.41 9.35 -1.50
CA GLY A 81 0.51 10.46 -1.26
C GLY A 81 0.05 11.48 -0.24
N SER A 82 0.91 12.45 0.03
CA SER A 82 0.70 13.52 1.02
C SER A 82 0.21 14.82 0.41
N ASP A 83 0.59 15.11 -0.83
CA ASP A 83 0.14 16.32 -1.51
C ASP A 83 -1.27 16.12 -2.09
N ILE A 84 -2.26 16.81 -1.51
CA ILE A 84 -3.68 16.73 -1.92
C ILE A 84 -3.87 17.18 -3.38
N GLY A 85 -3.09 18.16 -3.84
CA GLY A 85 -3.13 18.64 -5.22
C GLY A 85 -2.70 17.55 -6.21
N ARG A 86 -1.62 16.84 -5.91
CA ARG A 86 -1.12 15.73 -6.73
C ARG A 86 -2.07 14.53 -6.72
N LEU A 87 -2.69 14.21 -5.58
CA LEU A 87 -3.76 13.21 -5.49
C LEU A 87 -4.95 13.59 -6.37
N THR A 88 -5.39 14.84 -6.30
CA THR A 88 -6.51 15.37 -7.09
C THR A 88 -6.20 15.33 -8.59
N GLU A 89 -5.01 15.78 -8.99
CA GLU A 89 -4.57 15.76 -10.39
C GLU A 89 -4.48 14.33 -10.93
N THR A 90 -3.88 13.41 -10.15
CA THR A 90 -3.77 11.99 -10.50
C THR A 90 -5.14 11.35 -10.67
N THR A 91 -6.05 11.61 -9.73
CA THR A 91 -7.44 11.12 -9.78
C THR A 91 -8.11 11.59 -11.07
N ALA A 92 -8.02 12.88 -11.39
CA ALA A 92 -8.62 13.43 -12.60
C ALA A 92 -8.03 12.83 -13.89
N VAL A 93 -6.71 12.60 -13.94
CA VAL A 93 -6.04 11.98 -15.11
C VAL A 93 -6.47 10.52 -15.28
N ALA A 94 -6.51 9.73 -14.20
CA ALA A 94 -6.92 8.33 -14.23
C ALA A 94 -8.38 8.17 -14.68
N LEU A 95 -9.30 8.97 -14.13
CA LEU A 95 -10.71 8.93 -14.51
C LEU A 95 -10.93 9.26 -16.00
N ARG A 96 -10.17 10.20 -16.58
CA ARG A 96 -10.22 10.51 -18.03
C ARG A 96 -9.77 9.34 -18.91
N ARG A 97 -8.99 8.40 -18.37
CA ARG A 97 -8.56 7.17 -19.04
C ARG A 97 -9.47 5.98 -18.74
N GLY A 98 -10.57 6.18 -18.00
CA GLY A 98 -11.50 5.11 -17.64
C GLY A 98 -10.96 4.16 -16.55
N VAL A 99 -9.99 4.61 -15.76
CA VAL A 99 -9.41 3.85 -14.64
C VAL A 99 -10.06 4.34 -13.35
N GLU A 100 -10.65 3.42 -12.58
CA GLU A 100 -11.23 3.76 -11.27
C GLU A 100 -10.13 4.11 -10.26
N VAL A 101 -10.46 4.92 -9.25
CA VAL A 101 -9.45 5.43 -8.31
C VAL A 101 -9.85 5.16 -6.87
N TYR A 102 -8.92 4.57 -6.12
CA TYR A 102 -8.91 4.51 -4.67
C TYR A 102 -7.99 5.63 -4.19
N VAL A 103 -8.55 6.72 -3.69
CA VAL A 103 -7.78 7.87 -3.22
C VAL A 103 -7.33 7.59 -1.78
N GLN A 104 -6.01 7.48 -1.56
CA GLN A 104 -5.42 7.18 -0.25
C GLN A 104 -4.49 8.32 0.19
N PRO A 105 -5.00 9.36 0.85
CA PRO A 105 -4.15 10.33 1.53
C PRO A 105 -3.26 9.68 2.59
N ARG A 106 -2.01 10.14 2.68
CA ARG A 106 -1.01 9.71 3.65
C ARG A 106 -0.33 10.93 4.26
N LEU A 107 -0.43 11.10 5.57
CA LEU A 107 0.30 12.13 6.31
C LEU A 107 0.93 11.46 7.54
N TYR A 108 2.18 11.03 7.40
CA TYR A 108 2.86 10.23 8.43
C TYR A 108 3.46 11.14 9.49
N ASP A 109 3.48 10.68 10.75
CA ASP A 109 4.21 11.36 11.82
C ASP A 109 3.79 12.82 12.10
N HIS A 110 2.53 13.16 11.77
CA HIS A 110 1.91 14.44 12.15
C HIS A 110 0.92 14.25 13.31
N PRO A 111 0.60 15.32 14.06
CA PRO A 111 -0.46 15.28 15.07
C PRO A 111 -1.78 14.73 14.51
N GLN A 112 -2.51 13.96 15.32
CA GLN A 112 -3.77 13.32 14.88
C GLN A 112 -4.77 14.30 14.30
N GLU A 113 -4.87 15.52 14.85
CA GLU A 113 -5.77 16.56 14.33
C GLU A 113 -5.39 16.98 12.90
N GLU A 114 -4.09 17.16 12.63
CA GLU A 114 -3.61 17.51 11.27
C GLU A 114 -3.87 16.37 10.29
N ILE A 115 -3.73 15.11 10.72
CA ILE A 115 -4.08 13.94 9.90
C ILE A 115 -5.58 13.93 9.59
N LEU A 116 -6.44 14.20 10.58
CA LEU A 116 -7.89 14.25 10.37
C LEU A 116 -8.30 15.41 9.44
N GLU A 117 -7.69 16.59 9.59
CA GLU A 117 -7.90 17.73 8.68
C GLU A 117 -7.45 17.41 7.24
N HIS A 118 -6.34 16.70 7.10
CA HIS A 118 -5.85 16.21 5.81
C HIS A 118 -6.82 15.22 5.16
N LEU A 119 -7.40 14.30 5.94
CA LEU A 119 -8.45 13.39 5.47
C LEU A 119 -9.70 14.16 5.01
N VAL A 120 -10.14 15.17 5.77
CA VAL A 120 -11.30 16.02 5.42
C VAL A 120 -11.10 16.68 4.07
N GLU A 121 -9.98 17.38 3.88
CA GLU A 121 -9.74 18.10 2.62
C GLU A 121 -9.53 17.15 1.44
N SER A 122 -8.85 16.01 1.67
CA SER A 122 -8.68 14.97 0.64
C SER A 122 -10.02 14.35 0.22
N ALA A 123 -10.88 14.04 1.19
CA ALA A 123 -12.23 13.50 0.95
C ALA A 123 -13.09 14.48 0.15
N ARG A 124 -13.04 15.76 0.51
CA ARG A 124 -13.72 16.85 -0.21
C ARG A 124 -13.25 16.96 -1.66
N GLN A 125 -11.95 16.88 -1.94
CA GLN A 125 -11.45 16.92 -3.31
C GLN A 125 -11.83 15.66 -4.10
N ALA A 126 -11.78 14.48 -3.47
CA ALA A 126 -12.19 13.22 -4.10
C ALA A 126 -13.69 13.24 -4.46
N GLU A 127 -14.54 13.76 -3.60
CA GLU A 127 -15.99 13.89 -3.84
C GLU A 127 -16.30 14.76 -5.06
N ARG A 128 -15.58 15.88 -5.23
CA ARG A 128 -15.74 16.77 -6.40
C ARG A 128 -15.46 16.10 -7.74
N LEU A 129 -14.58 15.09 -7.75
CA LEU A 129 -14.22 14.34 -8.95
C LEU A 129 -15.08 13.10 -9.18
N ARG A 130 -15.77 12.63 -8.13
CA ARG A 130 -16.55 11.38 -8.16
C ARG A 130 -17.77 11.51 -9.06
N ARG A 131 -18.04 10.46 -9.83
CA ARG A 131 -19.25 10.26 -10.63
C ARG A 131 -19.72 8.81 -10.48
N GLY A 132 -20.79 8.61 -9.72
CA GLY A 132 -21.23 7.27 -9.34
C GLY A 132 -20.21 6.61 -8.42
N ASP A 133 -19.72 5.43 -8.81
CA ASP A 133 -18.81 4.60 -8.01
C ASP A 133 -17.36 4.60 -8.54
N ASN A 134 -17.01 5.48 -9.49
CA ASN A 134 -15.67 5.50 -10.10
C ASN A 134 -14.52 5.95 -9.16
N VAL A 135 -14.85 6.51 -7.99
CA VAL A 135 -13.91 6.90 -6.94
C VAL A 135 -14.32 6.26 -5.62
N LYS A 136 -13.36 5.65 -4.94
CA LYS A 136 -13.44 5.16 -3.56
C LYS A 136 -12.43 5.92 -2.71
N PHE A 137 -12.73 6.11 -1.44
CA PHE A 137 -11.82 6.80 -0.53
C PHE A 137 -11.22 5.81 0.48
N VAL A 138 -9.91 5.84 0.62
CA VAL A 138 -9.17 5.02 1.57
C VAL A 138 -8.79 5.93 2.73
N THR A 139 -9.34 5.69 3.93
CA THR A 139 -9.14 6.52 5.13
C THR A 139 -7.77 6.25 5.74
N GLY A 140 -6.72 6.51 4.97
CA GLY A 140 -5.33 6.27 5.33
C GLY A 140 -4.85 4.82 5.17
N CYS A 141 -3.66 4.60 5.68
CA CYS A 141 -2.87 3.38 5.53
C CYS A 141 -2.18 3.12 6.86
N GLU A 142 -2.29 1.91 7.40
CA GLU A 142 -1.57 1.41 8.57
C GLU A 142 -1.40 2.46 9.69
N HIS A 143 -2.50 3.15 10.04
CA HIS A 143 -2.54 4.20 11.05
C HIS A 143 -1.91 3.75 12.38
N PHE A 144 -2.04 2.47 12.75
CA PHE A 144 -1.40 1.96 13.97
C PHE A 144 0.11 2.20 14.01
N LEU A 145 0.78 2.21 12.84
CA LEU A 145 2.20 2.49 12.67
C LEU A 145 2.49 3.93 12.24
N PHE A 146 1.66 4.56 11.42
CA PHE A 146 1.99 5.88 10.86
C PHE A 146 1.43 7.06 11.65
N THR A 147 0.55 6.81 12.62
CA THR A 147 -0.11 7.85 13.41
C THR A 147 0.44 7.92 14.83
N PRO A 148 0.99 9.07 15.24
CA PRO A 148 1.44 9.29 16.61
C PRO A 148 0.36 9.03 17.65
N GLY A 149 0.77 8.48 18.79
CA GLY A 149 -0.10 8.23 19.94
C GLY A 149 -0.85 6.89 19.95
N ILE A 150 -0.71 6.05 18.92
CA ILE A 150 -1.30 4.69 18.92
C ILE A 150 -0.32 3.67 19.49
N VAL A 151 0.73 3.35 18.73
CA VAL A 151 1.90 2.60 19.20
C VAL A 151 2.91 3.59 19.78
N PRO A 152 3.54 3.30 20.94
CA PRO A 152 4.58 4.16 21.50
C PRO A 152 5.79 4.32 20.55
N GLY A 153 6.29 5.54 20.38
CA GLY A 153 7.45 5.87 19.55
C GLY A 153 7.32 7.26 18.94
N GLU A 154 8.43 7.98 18.79
CA GLU A 154 8.43 9.37 18.31
C GLU A 154 8.17 9.45 16.81
N ASN A 155 8.68 8.46 16.06
CA ASN A 155 8.50 8.34 14.62
C ASN A 155 8.10 6.90 14.22
N PHE A 156 7.77 6.71 12.94
CA PHE A 156 7.40 5.41 12.39
C PHE A 156 8.44 4.30 12.65
N MET A 157 9.74 4.60 12.50
CA MET A 157 10.81 3.62 12.71
C MET A 157 10.89 3.19 14.18
N ASP A 158 10.68 4.10 15.13
CA ASP A 158 10.59 3.77 16.54
C ASP A 158 9.42 2.85 16.82
N ARG A 159 8.24 3.13 16.24
CA ARG A 159 7.03 2.32 16.44
C ARG A 159 7.19 0.91 15.87
N ILE A 160 7.89 0.73 14.74
CA ILE A 160 8.27 -0.61 14.24
C ILE A 160 9.13 -1.35 15.26
N ARG A 161 10.17 -0.71 15.80
CA ARG A 161 11.08 -1.36 16.77
C ARG A 161 10.31 -1.74 18.04
N ASN A 162 9.48 -0.83 18.53
CA ASN A 162 8.77 -0.99 19.79
C ASN A 162 7.70 -2.09 19.75
N ILE A 163 7.04 -2.33 18.62
CA ILE A 163 6.02 -3.40 18.50
C ILE A 163 6.52 -4.76 18.96
N GLY A 164 7.79 -5.09 18.69
CA GLY A 164 8.40 -6.36 19.10
C GLY A 164 8.72 -6.46 20.59
N GLU A 165 8.73 -5.32 21.28
CA GLU A 165 9.17 -5.16 22.67
C GLU A 165 8.00 -4.82 23.61
N LEU A 166 6.82 -4.48 23.07
CA LEU A 166 5.63 -4.17 23.84
C LEU A 166 5.18 -5.36 24.70
N PRO A 167 4.92 -5.17 26.00
CA PRO A 167 4.36 -6.22 26.83
C PRO A 167 2.94 -6.58 26.36
N GLU A 168 2.55 -7.86 26.49
CA GLU A 168 1.23 -8.34 26.09
C GLU A 168 0.07 -7.53 26.70
N THR A 169 0.27 -7.01 27.92
CA THR A 169 -0.70 -6.20 28.65
C THR A 169 -0.96 -4.81 28.05
N GLU A 170 -0.09 -4.31 27.16
CA GLU A 170 -0.27 -2.99 26.53
C GLU A 170 -1.09 -3.04 25.23
N TRP A 171 -1.19 -4.20 24.59
CA TRP A 171 -1.93 -4.35 23.33
C TRP A 171 -3.40 -3.94 23.42
N PRO A 172 -4.17 -4.25 24.49
CA PRO A 172 -5.53 -3.76 24.62
C PRO A 172 -5.63 -2.23 24.56
N ASN A 173 -4.66 -1.51 25.14
CA ASN A 173 -4.63 -0.05 25.11
C ASN A 173 -4.25 0.48 23.71
N VAL A 174 -3.30 -0.17 23.02
CA VAL A 174 -2.94 0.17 21.62
C VAL A 174 -4.16 0.03 20.71
N ILE A 175 -4.87 -1.10 20.82
CA ILE A 175 -6.07 -1.40 20.02
C ILE A 175 -7.17 -0.37 20.30
N GLU A 176 -7.39 -0.02 21.57
CA GLU A 176 -8.37 0.99 21.94
C GLU A 176 -8.04 2.37 21.35
N ARG A 177 -6.78 2.82 21.49
CA ARG A 177 -6.32 4.12 20.93
C ARG A 177 -6.50 4.17 19.41
N PHE A 178 -6.18 3.09 18.71
CA PHE A 178 -6.43 3.01 17.27
C PHE A 178 -7.92 3.04 16.95
N ARG A 179 -8.76 2.26 17.64
CA ARG A 179 -10.20 2.20 17.34
C ARG A 179 -10.85 3.57 17.52
N GLN A 180 -10.45 4.29 18.56
CA GLN A 180 -10.85 5.69 18.78
C GLN A 180 -10.43 6.59 17.61
N PHE A 181 -9.17 6.48 17.17
CA PHE A 181 -8.69 7.25 16.01
C PHE A 181 -9.45 6.89 14.72
N MET A 182 -9.65 5.60 14.42
CA MET A 182 -10.35 5.15 13.22
C MET A 182 -11.82 5.58 13.20
N ALA A 183 -12.51 5.58 14.35
CA ALA A 183 -13.86 6.09 14.44
C ALA A 183 -13.94 7.58 14.04
N ARG A 184 -12.99 8.39 14.53
CA ARG A 184 -12.88 9.81 14.17
C ARG A 184 -12.54 9.99 12.68
N ALA A 185 -11.58 9.21 12.15
CA ALA A 185 -11.17 9.25 10.74
C ALA A 185 -12.35 8.93 9.80
N VAL A 186 -13.14 7.92 10.13
CA VAL A 186 -14.35 7.57 9.38
C VAL A 186 -15.40 8.66 9.49
N GLU A 187 -15.65 9.18 10.70
CA GLU A 187 -16.64 10.23 10.92
C GLU A 187 -16.34 11.48 10.06
N VAL A 188 -15.11 11.99 10.11
CA VAL A 188 -14.74 13.20 9.36
C VAL A 188 -14.74 12.95 7.85
N THR A 189 -14.34 11.76 7.41
CA THR A 189 -14.40 11.37 5.99
C THR A 189 -15.84 11.32 5.48
N ARG A 190 -16.75 10.67 6.23
CA ARG A 190 -18.15 10.49 5.83
C ARG A 190 -18.92 11.80 5.73
N ARG A 191 -18.52 12.83 6.48
CA ARG A 191 -19.10 14.18 6.37
C ARG A 191 -18.81 14.84 5.01
N GLU A 192 -17.69 14.48 4.37
CA GLU A 192 -17.22 15.12 3.14
C GLU A 192 -17.37 14.24 1.89
N PHE A 193 -17.40 12.90 2.04
CA PHE A 193 -17.43 11.95 0.94
C PHE A 193 -18.61 10.98 1.01
N GLY A 194 -19.47 11.02 -0.02
CA GLY A 194 -20.69 10.20 -0.10
C GLY A 194 -20.53 8.86 -0.82
N GLY A 195 -19.32 8.56 -1.31
CA GLY A 195 -19.01 7.29 -1.97
C GLY A 195 -18.60 6.17 -1.00
N ARG A 196 -18.10 5.06 -1.55
CA ARG A 196 -17.62 3.93 -0.74
C ARG A 196 -16.27 4.24 -0.09
N ILE A 197 -16.15 3.95 1.20
CA ILE A 197 -14.91 4.10 1.96
C ILE A 197 -14.32 2.76 2.38
N THR A 198 -13.01 2.74 2.55
CA THR A 198 -12.23 1.62 3.05
C THR A 198 -11.00 2.14 3.81
N TYR A 199 -10.12 1.24 4.23
CA TYR A 199 -8.90 1.54 4.97
C TYR A 199 -7.78 0.58 4.52
N GLY A 200 -6.55 1.08 4.33
CA GLY A 200 -5.38 0.22 4.06
C GLY A 200 -4.86 -0.38 5.36
N ALA A 201 -5.25 -1.61 5.65
CA ALA A 201 -4.90 -2.30 6.89
C ALA A 201 -3.86 -3.39 6.64
N ALA A 202 -2.81 -3.44 7.45
CA ALA A 202 -1.79 -4.48 7.42
C ALA A 202 -2.39 -5.85 7.77
N ASP A 203 -2.20 -6.84 6.87
CA ASP A 203 -2.57 -8.23 7.15
C ASP A 203 -1.91 -8.75 8.43
N GLY A 204 -2.68 -9.49 9.23
CA GLY A 204 -2.20 -10.06 10.49
C GLY A 204 -1.98 -9.06 11.63
N ALA A 205 -2.25 -7.76 11.43
CA ALA A 205 -2.24 -6.73 12.47
C ALA A 205 -3.58 -5.98 12.53
N ASP A 206 -3.60 -4.69 12.21
CA ASP A 206 -4.78 -3.84 12.33
C ASP A 206 -5.96 -4.30 11.48
N ALA A 207 -5.73 -5.05 10.41
CA ALA A 207 -6.80 -5.71 9.67
C ALA A 207 -7.63 -6.69 10.53
N VAL A 208 -7.04 -7.29 11.57
CA VAL A 208 -7.70 -8.27 12.46
C VAL A 208 -8.57 -7.60 13.52
N TRP A 209 -8.13 -6.46 14.04
CA TRP A 209 -8.76 -5.82 15.19
C TRP A 209 -9.44 -4.48 14.86
N ASN A 210 -9.37 -4.01 13.61
CA ASN A 210 -10.20 -2.92 13.10
C ASN A 210 -11.70 -3.26 13.13
N ASP A 211 -12.53 -2.26 13.39
CA ASP A 211 -13.98 -2.38 13.27
C ASP A 211 -14.40 -2.13 11.82
N TRP A 212 -14.47 -3.20 11.03
CA TRP A 212 -14.89 -3.11 9.64
C TRP A 212 -16.37 -2.76 9.47
N SER A 213 -17.19 -2.73 10.53
CA SER A 213 -18.59 -2.28 10.45
C SER A 213 -18.69 -0.83 9.98
N LEU A 214 -17.69 -0.01 10.28
CA LEU A 214 -17.57 1.41 9.91
C LEU A 214 -17.33 1.65 8.39
N PHE A 215 -16.88 0.63 7.66
CA PHE A 215 -16.42 0.72 6.27
C PHE A 215 -17.35 0.03 5.28
N ASP A 216 -17.24 0.35 3.99
CA ASP A 216 -18.02 -0.35 2.94
C ASP A 216 -17.27 -1.56 2.35
N ILE A 217 -15.94 -1.57 2.48
CA ILE A 217 -15.02 -2.54 1.87
C ILE A 217 -13.95 -2.88 2.92
N VAL A 218 -13.62 -4.17 3.03
CA VAL A 218 -12.46 -4.63 3.80
C VAL A 218 -11.21 -4.41 2.96
N GLY A 219 -10.37 -3.45 3.33
CA GLY A 219 -9.14 -3.10 2.62
C GLY A 219 -7.93 -3.71 3.31
N VAL A 220 -7.10 -4.46 2.58
CA VAL A 220 -5.96 -5.18 3.17
C VAL A 220 -4.70 -4.94 2.37
N ASP A 221 -3.63 -4.58 3.06
CA ASP A 221 -2.25 -4.53 2.58
C ASP A 221 -1.63 -5.90 2.89
N TYR A 222 -1.47 -6.70 1.83
CA TYR A 222 -1.29 -8.16 1.92
C TYR A 222 0.09 -8.58 1.41
N TYR A 223 1.02 -8.74 2.35
CA TYR A 223 2.40 -9.18 2.08
C TYR A 223 2.77 -10.50 2.77
N ALA A 224 1.79 -11.28 3.19
CA ALA A 224 2.02 -12.61 3.74
C ALA A 224 2.69 -13.52 2.70
N TYR A 225 3.52 -14.45 3.19
CA TYR A 225 4.13 -15.48 2.34
C TYR A 225 3.70 -16.88 2.81
N PHE A 226 3.16 -17.67 1.90
CA PHE A 226 2.85 -19.09 2.10
C PHE A 226 3.39 -19.93 0.95
N GLU A 227 3.73 -21.19 1.25
CA GLU A 227 4.29 -22.13 0.27
C GLU A 227 3.22 -22.64 -0.68
N SER A 228 1.98 -22.82 -0.21
CA SER A 228 0.87 -23.30 -1.03
C SER A 228 -0.21 -22.22 -1.28
N THR A 229 -0.90 -22.34 -2.42
CA THR A 229 -2.08 -21.51 -2.74
C THR A 229 -3.20 -21.70 -1.70
N GLY A 230 -3.38 -22.92 -1.20
CA GLY A 230 -4.44 -23.23 -0.23
C GLY A 230 -4.29 -22.47 1.09
N GLU A 231 -3.06 -22.27 1.56
CA GLU A 231 -2.79 -21.47 2.76
C GLU A 231 -3.17 -19.99 2.58
N TYR A 232 -2.88 -19.40 1.41
CA TYR A 232 -3.34 -18.04 1.12
C TYR A 232 -4.87 -17.94 1.11
N LEU A 233 -5.55 -18.90 0.50
CA LEU A 233 -7.01 -18.90 0.44
C LEU A 233 -7.61 -19.03 1.85
N SER A 234 -7.06 -19.92 2.68
CA SER A 234 -7.48 -20.07 4.07
C SER A 234 -7.24 -18.81 4.89
N ASP A 235 -6.10 -18.14 4.68
CA ASP A 235 -5.76 -16.94 5.41
C ASP A 235 -6.66 -15.76 5.02
N LEU A 236 -6.99 -15.60 3.74
CA LEU A 236 -7.92 -14.57 3.26
C LEU A 236 -9.37 -14.82 3.69
N ASP A 237 -9.76 -16.07 3.96
CA ASP A 237 -11.13 -16.42 4.34
C ASP A 237 -11.56 -15.79 5.68
N LYS A 238 -10.60 -15.50 6.57
CA LYS A 238 -10.88 -14.82 7.85
C LYS A 238 -11.58 -13.47 7.67
N TYR A 239 -11.39 -12.79 6.54
CA TYR A 239 -12.02 -11.50 6.25
C TYR A 239 -13.47 -11.64 5.75
N ARG A 240 -13.89 -12.84 5.34
CA ARG A 240 -15.25 -13.09 4.82
C ARG A 240 -16.34 -12.97 5.88
N GLN A 241 -15.97 -13.08 7.16
CA GLN A 241 -16.90 -12.90 8.28
C GLN A 241 -17.63 -11.55 8.28
N TRP A 242 -17.03 -10.52 7.66
CA TRP A 242 -17.62 -9.19 7.58
C TRP A 242 -18.71 -9.05 6.51
N HIS A 243 -18.89 -10.06 5.65
CA HIS A 243 -19.87 -10.06 4.56
C HIS A 243 -19.77 -8.84 3.63
N LYS A 244 -18.56 -8.27 3.50
CA LYS A 244 -18.23 -7.11 2.66
C LYS A 244 -17.26 -7.50 1.54
N PRO A 245 -17.19 -6.74 0.44
CA PRO A 245 -16.15 -6.93 -0.56
C PRO A 245 -14.76 -6.78 0.07
N ILE A 246 -13.83 -7.63 -0.33
CA ILE A 246 -12.42 -7.56 0.09
C ILE A 246 -11.64 -6.90 -1.04
N MET A 247 -10.83 -5.90 -0.73
CA MET A 247 -9.93 -5.21 -1.65
C MET A 247 -8.50 -5.38 -1.15
N ILE A 248 -7.64 -5.94 -1.98
CA ILE A 248 -6.20 -5.93 -1.69
C ILE A 248 -5.66 -4.59 -2.16
N LEU A 249 -5.38 -3.69 -1.21
CA LEU A 249 -4.96 -2.31 -1.48
C LEU A 249 -3.46 -2.21 -1.73
N GLU A 250 -2.69 -3.14 -1.19
CA GLU A 250 -1.30 -3.37 -1.53
C GLU A 250 -0.96 -4.86 -1.54
N PHE A 251 -0.11 -5.27 -2.47
CA PHE A 251 0.65 -6.52 -2.41
C PHE A 251 1.87 -6.38 -3.32
N GLY A 252 2.81 -7.32 -3.21
CA GLY A 252 3.94 -7.41 -4.13
C GLY A 252 5.17 -7.97 -3.43
N CYS A 253 6.31 -7.90 -4.11
CA CYS A 253 7.61 -8.11 -3.49
C CYS A 253 8.69 -7.26 -4.19
N CYS A 254 9.82 -7.14 -3.53
CA CYS A 254 11.03 -6.49 -4.05
C CYS A 254 11.69 -7.30 -5.20
N THR A 255 12.81 -6.80 -5.72
CA THR A 255 13.45 -7.32 -6.95
C THR A 255 14.76 -8.06 -6.65
N PHE A 256 14.77 -9.00 -5.71
CA PHE A 256 15.94 -9.80 -5.34
C PHE A 256 15.58 -11.24 -4.95
N THR A 257 16.55 -12.16 -4.98
CA THR A 257 16.33 -13.56 -4.58
C THR A 257 15.94 -13.67 -3.10
N GLY A 258 14.75 -14.21 -2.82
CA GLY A 258 14.14 -14.31 -1.51
C GLY A 258 13.18 -13.15 -1.17
N ALA A 259 12.98 -12.18 -2.07
CA ALA A 259 12.11 -11.03 -1.86
C ALA A 259 10.65 -11.43 -1.60
N ALA A 260 10.13 -12.48 -2.24
CA ALA A 260 8.76 -12.94 -2.00
C ALA A 260 8.56 -13.37 -0.54
N LYS A 261 9.56 -14.05 0.04
CA LYS A 261 9.52 -14.50 1.43
C LYS A 261 9.79 -13.37 2.42
N ALA A 262 10.54 -12.34 2.02
CA ALA A 262 10.77 -11.14 2.81
C ALA A 262 9.49 -10.29 3.00
N GLY A 263 8.51 -10.43 2.11
CA GLY A 263 7.18 -9.82 2.24
C GLY A 263 7.26 -8.28 2.31
N GLY A 264 6.52 -7.68 3.24
CA GLY A 264 6.43 -6.22 3.42
C GLY A 264 7.72 -5.59 3.95
N MET A 265 8.70 -6.40 4.37
CA MET A 265 10.01 -5.94 4.85
C MET A 265 11.12 -6.11 3.80
N GLY A 266 10.78 -6.44 2.56
CA GLY A 266 11.77 -6.61 1.48
C GLY A 266 12.59 -5.35 1.19
N TRP A 267 12.10 -4.16 1.53
CA TRP A 267 12.82 -2.91 1.33
C TRP A 267 14.03 -2.74 2.27
N ASP A 268 14.09 -3.46 3.39
CA ASP A 268 15.16 -3.36 4.41
C ASP A 268 16.45 -4.09 3.97
N ILE A 269 16.81 -3.94 2.70
CA ILE A 269 18.08 -4.37 2.12
C ILE A 269 19.00 -3.20 1.81
N VAL A 270 18.54 -1.96 1.96
CA VAL A 270 19.37 -0.75 1.83
C VAL A 270 19.85 -0.34 3.22
N ASP A 271 21.15 -0.10 3.34
CA ASP A 271 21.78 0.48 4.50
C ASP A 271 21.81 1.99 4.34
N TYR A 272 21.18 2.70 5.27
CA TYR A 272 21.17 4.15 5.36
C TYR A 272 22.04 4.54 6.56
N PRO A 273 23.29 4.97 6.33
CA PRO A 273 24.19 5.31 7.43
C PRO A 273 23.72 6.61 8.12
N ASP A 274 23.90 6.68 9.45
CA ASP A 274 23.66 7.90 10.24
C ASP A 274 24.61 9.04 9.84
N ASP A 275 25.77 8.68 9.28
CA ASP A 275 26.77 9.60 8.78
C ASP A 275 26.36 10.13 7.39
N PRO A 276 26.01 11.43 7.27
CA PRO A 276 25.54 12.01 6.01
C PRO A 276 26.61 12.04 4.91
N GLU A 277 27.90 11.84 5.25
CA GLU A 277 28.97 11.75 4.27
C GLU A 277 29.05 10.36 3.60
N LYS A 278 28.41 9.34 4.20
CA LYS A 278 28.38 7.99 3.64
C LYS A 278 27.15 7.81 2.76
N PRO A 279 27.30 7.35 1.51
CA PRO A 279 26.16 7.08 0.67
C PRO A 279 25.42 5.84 1.17
N ALA A 280 24.10 5.84 1.01
CA ALA A 280 23.31 4.63 1.17
C ALA A 280 23.80 3.54 0.18
N THR A 281 23.74 2.28 0.59
CA THR A 281 24.14 1.15 -0.25
C THR A 281 23.23 -0.05 -0.03
N VAL A 282 23.08 -0.89 -1.05
CA VAL A 282 22.42 -2.19 -0.87
C VAL A 282 23.35 -3.08 -0.04
N LYS A 283 22.86 -3.63 1.07
CA LYS A 283 23.59 -4.57 1.96
C LYS A 283 24.17 -5.74 1.14
N PRO A 284 25.36 -6.26 1.46
CA PRO A 284 25.98 -7.35 0.70
C PRO A 284 25.12 -8.63 0.71
N GLY A 285 25.26 -9.46 -0.33
CA GLY A 285 24.62 -10.78 -0.41
C GLY A 285 23.24 -10.83 -1.09
N PHE A 286 22.59 -9.69 -1.34
CA PHE A 286 21.38 -9.66 -2.18
C PHE A 286 21.74 -9.61 -3.67
N VAL A 287 21.03 -10.40 -4.48
CA VAL A 287 21.22 -10.46 -5.94
C VAL A 287 19.91 -10.10 -6.62
N ARG A 288 19.97 -9.23 -7.64
CA ARG A 288 18.79 -8.80 -8.39
C ARG A 288 18.10 -9.99 -9.04
N ASP A 289 16.79 -10.10 -8.84
CA ASP A 289 15.97 -11.18 -9.40
C ASP A 289 14.58 -10.66 -9.80
N GLU A 290 14.47 -10.17 -11.03
CA GLU A 290 13.18 -9.75 -11.59
C GLU A 290 12.24 -10.92 -11.86
N ARG A 291 12.78 -12.14 -12.01
CA ARG A 291 11.99 -13.33 -12.29
C ARG A 291 11.19 -13.74 -11.06
N GLU A 292 11.82 -13.78 -9.89
CA GLU A 292 11.12 -14.06 -8.63
C GLU A 292 9.97 -13.06 -8.41
N GLN A 293 10.24 -11.76 -8.63
CA GLN A 293 9.21 -10.72 -8.52
C GLN A 293 8.03 -11.01 -9.47
N ALA A 294 8.32 -11.28 -10.75
CA ALA A 294 7.32 -11.54 -11.76
C ALA A 294 6.48 -12.81 -11.48
N GLU A 295 7.12 -13.90 -11.05
CA GLU A 295 6.47 -15.16 -10.71
C GLU A 295 5.59 -15.01 -9.47
N HIS A 296 6.08 -14.32 -8.43
CA HIS A 296 5.30 -14.07 -7.22
C HIS A 296 4.06 -13.20 -7.49
N ILE A 297 4.21 -12.10 -8.23
CA ILE A 297 3.09 -11.22 -8.59
C ILE A 297 2.02 -11.97 -9.39
N ALA A 298 2.43 -12.75 -10.40
CA ALA A 298 1.49 -13.54 -11.20
C ALA A 298 0.74 -14.56 -10.33
N ARG A 299 1.46 -15.27 -9.46
CA ARG A 299 0.87 -16.22 -8.51
C ARG A 299 -0.15 -15.54 -7.59
N MET A 300 0.18 -14.38 -7.03
CA MET A 300 -0.72 -13.68 -6.11
C MET A 300 -1.99 -13.17 -6.81
N LEU A 301 -1.88 -12.69 -8.05
CA LEU A 301 -3.07 -12.33 -8.84
C LEU A 301 -4.00 -13.53 -9.10
N ASP A 302 -3.43 -14.73 -9.34
CA ASP A 302 -4.22 -15.96 -9.47
C ASP A 302 -4.85 -16.40 -8.14
N VAL A 303 -4.13 -16.28 -7.02
CA VAL A 303 -4.63 -16.51 -5.66
C VAL A 303 -5.83 -15.58 -5.38
N PHE A 304 -5.69 -14.29 -5.63
CA PHE A 304 -6.75 -13.30 -5.41
C PHE A 304 -7.97 -13.54 -6.29
N GLY A 305 -7.75 -13.95 -7.55
CA GLY A 305 -8.82 -14.38 -8.44
C GLY A 305 -9.60 -15.58 -7.89
N GLN A 306 -8.91 -16.60 -7.40
CA GLN A 306 -9.53 -17.77 -6.76
C GLN A 306 -10.23 -17.41 -5.44
N ALA A 307 -9.62 -16.52 -4.66
CA ALA A 307 -10.19 -15.98 -3.44
C ALA A 307 -11.39 -15.08 -3.70
N LYS A 308 -11.71 -14.70 -4.95
CA LYS A 308 -12.82 -13.83 -5.34
C LYS A 308 -12.83 -12.49 -4.59
N VAL A 309 -11.65 -11.88 -4.44
CA VAL A 309 -11.56 -10.50 -3.95
C VAL A 309 -12.11 -9.53 -5.02
N GLN A 310 -12.55 -8.34 -4.61
CA GLN A 310 -13.09 -7.31 -5.51
C GLN A 310 -12.02 -6.76 -6.46
N GLY A 311 -10.80 -6.61 -5.96
CA GLY A 311 -9.68 -6.02 -6.68
C GLY A 311 -8.36 -6.28 -5.94
N ALA A 312 -7.25 -6.11 -6.66
CA ALA A 312 -5.92 -6.20 -6.09
C ALA A 312 -4.98 -5.17 -6.73
N HIS A 313 -4.31 -4.35 -5.92
CA HIS A 313 -3.39 -3.32 -6.37
C HIS A 313 -1.97 -3.66 -5.97
N LEU A 314 -1.13 -3.80 -6.98
CA LEU A 314 0.30 -4.03 -6.78
C LEU A 314 0.96 -2.75 -6.30
N TYR A 315 1.63 -2.79 -5.16
CA TYR A 315 2.57 -1.76 -4.76
C TYR A 315 3.90 -2.04 -5.47
N SER A 316 4.42 -1.20 -6.36
CA SER A 316 3.83 0.03 -6.92
C SER A 316 4.02 0.10 -8.44
N PHE A 317 3.46 1.11 -9.10
CA PHE A 317 3.67 1.32 -10.53
C PHE A 317 5.10 1.81 -10.83
N VAL A 318 5.59 2.75 -10.02
CA VAL A 318 6.90 3.40 -10.16
C VAL A 318 7.42 3.81 -8.78
N SER A 319 8.74 3.75 -8.58
CA SER A 319 9.44 4.23 -7.37
C SER A 319 10.63 5.10 -7.78
N PRO A 320 10.45 6.42 -7.93
CA PRO A 320 11.54 7.31 -8.31
C PRO A 320 12.62 7.48 -7.24
N ASP A 321 12.27 7.27 -5.98
CA ASP A 321 13.11 7.26 -4.78
C ASP A 321 14.06 6.05 -4.69
N SER A 322 13.76 4.97 -5.41
CA SER A 322 14.59 3.75 -5.48
C SER A 322 15.12 3.54 -6.91
N PRO A 323 16.09 4.35 -7.39
CA PRO A 323 16.60 4.26 -8.75
C PRO A 323 17.35 2.95 -9.03
N HIS A 324 17.30 2.54 -10.29
CA HIS A 324 18.08 1.44 -10.82
C HIS A 324 19.48 1.92 -11.23
N HIS A 325 20.50 1.16 -10.83
CA HIS A 325 21.88 1.38 -11.26
C HIS A 325 22.35 0.21 -12.16
N PRO A 326 22.59 0.43 -13.47
CA PRO A 326 22.84 -0.67 -14.41
C PRO A 326 24.20 -1.35 -14.24
N GLU A 327 25.19 -0.64 -13.69
CA GLU A 327 26.59 -1.09 -13.66
C GLU A 327 27.13 -1.39 -12.25
N ASN A 328 26.44 -0.96 -11.20
CA ASN A 328 26.91 -1.04 -9.83
C ASN A 328 25.76 -1.46 -8.92
N ARG A 329 25.83 -2.73 -8.51
CA ARG A 329 24.81 -3.38 -7.70
C ARG A 329 24.65 -2.72 -6.33
N ASP A 330 25.69 -2.15 -5.74
CA ASP A 330 25.60 -1.53 -4.41
C ASP A 330 24.78 -0.24 -4.41
N TYR A 331 24.57 0.34 -5.59
CA TYR A 331 23.70 1.50 -5.78
C TYR A 331 22.41 1.15 -6.54
N ASP A 332 22.12 -0.13 -6.81
CA ASP A 332 20.88 -0.57 -7.44
C ASP A 332 19.71 -0.60 -6.43
N PHE A 333 19.28 0.57 -5.96
CA PHE A 333 18.21 0.70 -4.98
C PHE A 333 16.86 0.16 -5.48
N ASP A 334 16.66 0.07 -6.79
CA ASP A 334 15.51 -0.60 -7.40
C ASP A 334 15.37 -2.09 -6.98
N MET A 335 16.45 -2.73 -6.50
CA MET A 335 16.36 -4.06 -5.87
C MET A 335 15.44 -4.06 -4.64
N ALA A 336 15.41 -2.97 -3.88
CA ALA A 336 14.55 -2.76 -2.71
C ALA A 336 13.17 -2.20 -3.07
N SER A 337 12.91 -1.94 -4.36
CA SER A 337 11.63 -1.44 -4.84
C SER A 337 10.68 -2.58 -5.20
N TYR A 338 9.42 -2.40 -4.85
CA TYR A 338 8.31 -3.25 -5.27
C TYR A 338 7.77 -2.87 -6.67
N SER A 339 8.29 -1.81 -7.27
CA SER A 339 7.69 -1.20 -8.47
C SER A 339 7.75 -2.10 -9.72
N LEU A 340 6.84 -1.85 -10.67
CA LEU A 340 6.84 -2.49 -12.00
C LEU A 340 7.87 -1.93 -12.97
N LEU A 341 8.39 -0.72 -12.70
CA LEU A 341 9.25 0.03 -13.60
C LEU A 341 10.58 0.31 -12.92
N LYS A 342 11.67 0.04 -13.61
CA LYS A 342 12.99 0.57 -13.24
C LYS A 342 12.99 2.07 -13.45
N THR A 343 13.39 2.84 -12.45
CA THR A 343 13.67 4.28 -12.59
C THR A 343 15.14 4.50 -12.91
N LEU A 344 15.47 5.06 -14.08
CA LEU A 344 16.86 5.44 -14.40
C LEU A 344 17.00 6.95 -14.39
N ARG A 345 17.62 7.48 -13.33
CA ARG A 345 17.92 8.91 -13.19
C ARG A 345 19.10 9.30 -14.09
N ALA A 346 19.03 10.50 -14.68
CA ALA A 346 20.15 11.07 -15.43
C ALA A 346 21.38 11.32 -14.55
N ARG A 347 21.17 11.71 -13.29
CA ARG A 347 22.17 11.76 -12.22
C ARG A 347 21.69 10.87 -11.08
N HIS A 348 22.37 9.76 -10.84
CA HIS A 348 21.90 8.70 -9.94
C HIS A 348 21.60 9.21 -8.52
N HIS A 349 22.53 9.97 -7.93
CA HIS A 349 22.46 10.46 -6.55
C HIS A 349 21.69 11.77 -6.38
N ASP A 350 21.03 12.28 -7.42
CA ASP A 350 20.23 13.50 -7.35
C ASP A 350 18.74 13.13 -7.43
N ASP A 351 18.02 13.23 -6.31
CA ASP A 351 16.59 12.92 -6.23
C ASP A 351 15.72 13.82 -7.11
N ALA A 352 16.21 15.03 -7.42
CA ALA A 352 15.57 15.95 -8.35
C ALA A 352 16.03 15.73 -9.80
N SER A 353 16.82 14.71 -10.10
CA SER A 353 17.25 14.40 -11.47
C SER A 353 16.07 13.96 -12.33
N PRO A 354 15.96 14.42 -13.60
CA PRO A 354 15.08 13.78 -14.56
C PRO A 354 15.35 12.28 -14.62
N TYR A 355 14.31 11.49 -14.82
CA TYR A 355 14.40 10.04 -14.96
C TYR A 355 13.60 9.53 -16.15
N ARG A 356 14.05 8.41 -16.70
CA ARG A 356 13.26 7.58 -17.62
C ARG A 356 12.88 6.29 -16.92
N THR A 357 11.87 5.60 -17.45
CA THR A 357 11.41 4.32 -16.93
C THR A 357 11.62 3.19 -17.93
N GLU A 358 11.99 2.02 -17.45
CA GLU A 358 12.06 0.79 -18.25
C GLU A 358 11.23 -0.32 -17.58
N PRO A 359 10.44 -1.11 -18.34
CA PRO A 359 9.62 -2.16 -17.75
C PRO A 359 10.48 -3.28 -17.15
N LYS A 360 10.10 -3.75 -15.95
CA LYS A 360 10.62 -4.99 -15.37
C LYS A 360 9.92 -6.22 -15.95
N GLN A 361 10.44 -7.42 -15.69
CA GLN A 361 9.75 -8.66 -16.02
C GLN A 361 8.34 -8.74 -15.40
N SER A 362 8.16 -8.17 -14.20
CA SER A 362 6.86 -8.07 -13.51
C SER A 362 5.83 -7.24 -14.29
N PHE A 363 6.24 -6.16 -14.95
CA PHE A 363 5.36 -5.38 -15.84
C PHE A 363 4.77 -6.25 -16.95
N HIS A 364 5.61 -7.09 -17.56
CA HIS A 364 5.17 -8.02 -18.59
C HIS A 364 4.30 -9.15 -18.04
N ALA A 365 4.54 -9.60 -16.81
CA ALA A 365 3.68 -10.59 -16.14
C ALA A 365 2.27 -10.02 -15.89
N VAL A 366 2.16 -8.81 -15.33
CA VAL A 366 0.87 -8.11 -15.14
C VAL A 366 0.18 -7.90 -16.48
N ARG A 367 0.91 -7.46 -17.52
CA ARG A 367 0.35 -7.30 -18.87
C ARG A 367 -0.23 -8.59 -19.44
N ARG A 368 0.42 -9.74 -19.20
CA ARG A 368 -0.09 -11.05 -19.63
C ARG A 368 -1.31 -11.47 -18.83
N HIS A 369 -1.33 -11.19 -17.53
CA HIS A 369 -2.44 -11.52 -16.64
C HIS A 369 -3.73 -10.74 -16.98
N ASN A 370 -3.59 -9.45 -17.29
CA ASN A 370 -4.71 -8.54 -17.57
C ASN A 370 -5.25 -8.61 -19.02
N ARG A 371 -4.63 -9.43 -19.87
CA ARG A 371 -5.10 -9.67 -21.25
C ARG A 371 -6.28 -10.60 -21.27
#